data_AF-A0A2M7BRD7-F1
#
_entry.id   AF-A0A2M7BRD7-F1
#
_cell.length_a   1.000
_cell.length_b   1.000
_cell.length_c   1.000
_cell.angle_alpha   90.00
_cell.angle_beta   90.00
_cell.angle_gamma   90.00
#
_symmetry.space_group_name_H-M   'P 1'
#
loop_
_entity.id
_entity.type
_entity.pdbx_description
1 polymer ?
#
loop_
_entity_poly.entity_id
_entity_poly.type
_entity_poly.pdbx_seq_one_letter_code
_entity_poly.pdbx_strand_id
1 'polypeptide(L)'
;EPETIDEKCPKCGEPLVLTMTRFNKKMKKCSTSKWDAKTRTASGCNFFEWVKAPIEELDEDCPQCGAKLIKTQTATGKNMKKCSTGGWDKETRTVTGCSYVEWLK
;
A
#
# COMPACT_ATOMS: atom_id res chain seq x y z
N GLU A 1 11.40 -10.16 10.39
CA GLU A 1 12.45 -9.13 10.31
C GLU A 1 12.17 -8.03 9.29
N PRO A 2 12.92 -6.90 9.32
CA PRO A 2 13.14 -6.08 8.14
C PRO A 2 13.84 -6.90 7.03
N GLU A 3 13.27 -6.90 5.82
CA GLU A 3 13.84 -7.60 4.67
C GLU A 3 14.57 -6.61 3.77
N THR A 4 15.80 -6.95 3.35
CA THR A 4 16.61 -6.06 2.50
C THR A 4 16.25 -6.34 1.04
N ILE A 5 16.00 -5.30 0.25
CA ILE A 5 15.63 -5.39 -1.16
C ILE A 5 16.83 -4.91 -2.00
N ASP A 6 17.04 -5.52 -3.18
CA ASP A 6 18.09 -5.10 -4.13
C ASP A 6 17.85 -3.72 -4.78
N GLU A 7 16.73 -3.06 -4.45
CA GLU A 7 16.39 -1.73 -4.93
C GLU A 7 17.21 -0.67 -4.21
N LYS A 8 17.82 0.25 -4.97
CA LYS A 8 18.64 1.33 -4.42
C LYS A 8 17.80 2.56 -4.08
N CYS A 9 18.16 3.22 -2.99
CA CYS A 9 17.56 4.46 -2.55
C CYS A 9 17.84 5.59 -3.57
N PRO A 10 16.82 6.26 -4.11
CA PRO A 10 17.01 7.31 -5.12
C PRO A 10 17.71 8.56 -4.59
N LYS A 11 17.83 8.71 -3.26
CA LYS A 11 18.48 9.88 -2.63
C LYS A 11 19.97 9.67 -2.31
N CYS A 12 20.39 8.43 -2.06
CA CYS A 12 21.76 8.16 -1.57
C CYS A 12 22.40 6.89 -2.14
N GLY A 13 21.70 6.09 -2.94
CA GLY A 13 22.23 4.90 -3.59
C GLY A 13 22.33 3.64 -2.72
N GLU A 14 22.11 3.76 -1.41
CA GLU A 14 22.10 2.67 -0.43
C GLU A 14 20.89 1.74 -0.60
N PRO A 15 20.95 0.47 -0.16
CA PRO A 15 19.85 -0.48 -0.36
C PRO A 15 18.58 -0.09 0.42
N LEU A 16 17.43 -0.43 -0.13
CA LEU A 16 16.14 -0.28 0.53
C LEU A 16 15.81 -1.48 1.41
N VAL A 17 15.07 -1.22 2.47
CA VAL A 17 14.62 -2.22 3.44
C VAL A 17 13.11 -2.18 3.52
N LEU A 18 12.46 -3.32 3.33
CA LEU A 18 11.04 -3.53 3.61
C LEU A 18 10.84 -3.64 5.12
N THR A 19 9.98 -2.82 5.67
CA THR A 19 9.59 -2.91 7.07
C THR A 19 8.09 -2.78 7.24
N MET A 20 7.56 -3.38 8.30
CA MET A 20 6.16 -3.28 8.69
C MET A 20 6.04 -2.39 9.91
N THR A 21 5.09 -1.46 9.88
CA THR A 21 4.74 -0.66 11.05
C THR A 21 3.92 -1.47 12.05
N ARG A 22 3.78 -0.96 13.28
CA ARG A 22 2.86 -1.49 14.29
C ARG A 22 1.40 -1.64 13.84
N PHE A 23 1.02 -0.94 12.76
CA PHE A 23 -0.32 -0.97 12.17
C PHE A 23 -0.40 -1.87 10.93
N ASN A 24 0.53 -2.82 10.77
CA ASN A 24 0.59 -3.75 9.64
C ASN A 24 0.72 -3.09 8.25
N LYS A 25 1.08 -1.81 8.19
CA LYS A 25 1.38 -1.13 6.93
C LYS A 25 2.82 -1.41 6.52
N LYS A 26 3.01 -1.93 5.30
CA LYS A 26 4.31 -2.16 4.68
C LYS A 26 4.88 -0.85 4.10
N MET A 27 6.15 -0.59 4.36
CA MET A 27 6.90 0.53 3.77
C MET A 27 8.28 0.07 3.34
N LYS A 28 8.81 0.67 2.28
CA LYS A 28 10.22 0.63 1.92
C LYS A 28 10.88 1.84 2.55
N LYS A 29 12.02 1.68 3.21
CA LYS A 29 12.81 2.78 3.74
C LYS A 29 14.28 2.58 3.43
N CYS A 30 15.05 3.66 3.39
CA CYS A 30 16.50 3.55 3.22
C CYS A 30 17.12 2.74 4.37
N SER A 31 18.08 1.87 4.08
CA SER A 31 18.84 1.11 5.10
C SER A 31 19.50 2.03 6.14
N THR A 32 19.97 3.20 5.71
CA THR A 32 20.60 4.21 6.57
C THR A 32 19.62 5.03 7.40
N SER A 33 18.30 4.83 7.25
CA SER A 33 17.29 5.60 7.98
C SER A 33 17.28 5.18 9.46
N LYS A 34 17.65 6.11 10.35
CA LYS A 34 17.68 5.90 11.79
C LYS A 34 16.64 6.80 12.47
N TRP A 35 15.80 6.20 13.30
CA TRP A 35 14.85 6.92 14.13
C TRP A 35 15.27 6.79 15.60
N ASP A 36 15.58 7.92 16.23
CA ASP A 36 15.82 7.97 17.67
C ASP A 36 14.49 8.20 18.40
N ALA A 37 14.04 7.17 19.12
CA ALA A 37 12.78 7.22 19.87
C ALA A 37 12.82 8.18 21.08
N LYS A 38 14.00 8.43 21.67
CA LYS A 38 14.14 9.29 22.86
C LYS A 38 14.03 10.77 22.48
N THR A 39 14.73 11.17 21.42
CA THR A 39 14.74 12.55 20.94
C THR A 39 13.67 12.83 19.89
N ARG A 40 13.01 11.78 19.36
CA ARG A 40 12.02 11.84 18.27
C ARG A 40 12.58 12.51 17.02
N THR A 41 13.86 12.26 16.74
CA THR A 41 14.57 12.80 15.58
C THR A 41 14.89 11.71 14.57
N ALA A 42 14.79 12.06 13.29
CA ALA A 42 15.25 11.23 12.19
C ALA A 42 16.69 11.62 11.84
N SER A 43 17.58 10.63 11.73
CA SER A 43 18.96 10.80 11.32
C SER A 43 19.27 9.91 10.10
N GLY A 44 20.19 10.38 9.24
CA GLY A 44 20.52 9.73 7.98
C GLY A 44 19.55 10.09 6.84
N CYS A 45 19.38 9.16 5.90
CA CYS A 45 18.52 9.37 4.74
C CYS A 45 17.03 9.20 5.10
N ASN A 46 16.26 10.27 4.88
CA ASN A 46 14.81 10.31 5.15
C ASN A 46 13.94 9.76 4.00
N PHE A 47 14.48 8.85 3.18
CA PHE A 47 13.71 8.23 2.12
C PHE A 47 12.82 7.12 2.68
N PHE A 48 11.52 7.23 2.41
CA PHE A 48 10.53 6.19 2.66
C PHE A 48 9.45 6.22 1.58
N GLU A 49 8.87 5.06 1.31
CA GLU A 49 7.77 4.88 0.36
C GLU A 49 6.79 3.84 0.90
N TRP A 50 5.48 4.12 0.82
CA TRP A 50 4.45 3.17 1.21
C TRP A 50 4.25 2.12 0.13
N VAL A 51 4.29 0.85 0.51
CA VAL A 51 3.98 -0.25 -0.41
C VAL A 51 2.46 -0.32 -0.57
N LYS A 52 1.98 -0.17 -1.81
CA LYS A 52 0.55 -0.33 -2.13
C LYS A 52 0.14 -1.79 -1.92
N ALA A 53 -1.12 -2.02 -1.57
CA ALA A 53 -1.67 -3.36 -1.52
C ALA A 53 -1.61 -4.01 -2.91
N PRO A 54 -1.40 -5.33 -2.99
CA PRO A 54 -1.49 -6.03 -4.27
C PRO A 54 -2.89 -5.85 -4.84
N ILE A 55 -2.94 -5.67 -6.16
CA ILE A 55 -4.16 -5.62 -6.95
C ILE A 55 -4.05 -6.76 -7.95
N GLU A 56 -4.91 -7.76 -7.80
CA GLU A 56 -5.04 -8.89 -8.72
C GLU A 56 -6.28 -8.65 -9.58
N GLU A 57 -6.14 -8.68 -10.90
CA GLU A 57 -7.30 -8.63 -11.81
C GLU A 57 -8.01 -9.98 -11.82
N LEU A 58 -9.35 -9.96 -11.78
CA LEU A 58 -10.20 -11.15 -11.85
C LEU A 58 -10.95 -11.16 -13.19
N ASP A 59 -11.25 -12.35 -13.69
CA ASP A 59 -12.05 -12.52 -14.92
C ASP A 59 -13.56 -12.30 -14.70
N GLU A 60 -13.98 -12.11 -13.45
CA GLU A 60 -15.37 -11.84 -13.07
C GLU A 60 -15.80 -10.40 -13.43
N ASP A 61 -17.00 -10.27 -13.99
CA ASP A 61 -17.58 -8.98 -14.32
C ASP A 61 -18.39 -8.40 -13.15
N CYS A 62 -18.32 -7.08 -12.98
CA CYS A 62 -19.02 -6.38 -11.92
C CYS A 62 -20.54 -6.40 -12.17
N PRO A 63 -21.37 -6.83 -11.20
CA PRO A 63 -22.82 -6.94 -11.39
C PRO A 63 -23.52 -5.58 -11.54
N GLN A 64 -22.85 -4.47 -11.23
CA GLN A 64 -23.45 -3.13 -11.34
C GLN A 64 -23.07 -2.37 -12.62
N CYS A 65 -21.93 -2.66 -13.23
CA CYS A 65 -21.46 -1.90 -14.40
C CYS A 65 -20.82 -2.75 -15.51
N GLY A 66 -20.66 -4.06 -15.31
CA GLY A 66 -20.06 -4.97 -16.30
C GLY A 66 -18.54 -4.87 -16.46
N ALA A 67 -17.85 -3.97 -15.75
CA ALA A 67 -16.39 -3.88 -15.78
C ALA A 67 -15.73 -4.99 -14.94
N LYS A 68 -14.46 -5.31 -15.21
CA LYS A 68 -13.71 -6.34 -14.47
C LYS A 68 -13.60 -6.05 -12.98
N LEU A 69 -13.69 -7.09 -12.16
CA LEU A 69 -13.40 -7.02 -10.73
C LEU A 69 -11.91 -7.14 -10.47
N ILE A 70 -11.47 -6.51 -9.39
CA ILE A 70 -10.11 -6.62 -8.89
C ILE A 70 -10.15 -7.08 -7.44
N LYS A 71 -9.24 -7.97 -7.07
CA LYS A 71 -9.01 -8.39 -5.69
C LYS A 71 -7.90 -7.54 -5.08
N THR A 72 -8.17 -6.99 -3.91
CA THR A 72 -7.23 -6.16 -3.17
C THR A 72 -7.32 -6.46 -1.68
N GLN A 73 -6.30 -6.04 -0.95
CA GLN A 73 -6.18 -6.24 0.49
C GLN A 73 -6.25 -4.89 1.22
N THR A 74 -6.98 -4.85 2.34
CA THR A 74 -6.99 -3.68 3.23
C THR A 74 -5.68 -3.57 4.01
N ALA A 75 -5.42 -2.40 4.61
CA ALA A 75 -4.30 -2.20 5.52
C ALA A 75 -4.33 -3.13 6.75
N THR A 76 -5.50 -3.68 7.09
CA THR A 76 -5.68 -4.65 8.18
C THR A 76 -5.53 -6.10 7.73
N GLY A 77 -5.24 -6.35 6.45
CA GLY A 77 -5.03 -7.67 5.88
C GLY A 77 -6.28 -8.38 5.37
N LYS A 78 -7.46 -7.75 5.44
CA LYS A 78 -8.71 -8.33 4.93
C LYS A 78 -8.76 -8.24 3.41
N ASN A 79 -9.16 -9.31 2.75
CA ASN A 79 -9.29 -9.34 1.29
C ASN A 79 -10.69 -8.88 0.86
N MET A 80 -10.76 -8.13 -0.23
CA MET A 80 -12.01 -7.74 -0.86
C MET A 80 -11.86 -7.71 -2.37
N LYS A 81 -12.96 -8.02 -3.07
CA LYS A 81 -13.13 -7.73 -4.49
C LYS A 81 -13.81 -6.38 -4.61
N LYS A 82 -13.35 -5.54 -5.53
CA LYS A 82 -14.04 -4.30 -5.88
C LYS A 82 -14.05 -4.09 -7.37
N CYS A 83 -14.94 -3.24 -7.85
CA CYS A 83 -14.92 -2.86 -9.26
C CYS A 83 -13.60 -2.15 -9.62
N SER A 84 -13.01 -2.48 -10.76
CA SER A 84 -11.83 -1.81 -11.32
C SER A 84 -12.03 -0.30 -11.51
N THR A 85 -13.25 0.13 -11.86
CA THR A 85 -13.61 1.54 -12.04
C THR A 85 -13.95 2.26 -10.73
N GLY A 86 -14.06 1.52 -9.62
CA GLY A 86 -14.42 2.05 -8.31
C GLY A 86 -13.24 2.69 -7.59
N GLY A 87 -13.32 4.00 -7.39
CA GLY A 87 -12.35 4.81 -6.66
C GLY A 87 -12.93 5.45 -5.39
N TRP A 88 -12.04 5.93 -4.53
CA TRP A 88 -12.41 6.77 -3.40
C TRP A 88 -11.73 8.12 -3.57
N ASP A 89 -12.53 9.18 -3.72
CA ASP A 89 -12.03 10.54 -3.74
C ASP A 89 -11.84 11.02 -2.29
N LYS A 90 -10.60 11.37 -1.94
CA LYS A 90 -10.24 11.78 -0.58
C LYS A 90 -10.73 13.20 -0.27
N GLU A 91 -10.86 14.06 -1.27
CA GLU A 91 -11.23 15.47 -1.09
C GLU A 91 -12.73 15.58 -0.84
N THR A 92 -13.54 15.00 -1.74
CA THR A 92 -15.00 15.03 -1.64
C THR A 92 -15.56 13.96 -0.71
N ARG A 93 -14.75 12.96 -0.33
CA ARG A 93 -15.17 11.78 0.45
C ARG A 93 -16.32 11.02 -0.21
N THR A 94 -16.32 10.97 -1.54
CA THR A 94 -17.31 10.25 -2.33
C THR A 94 -16.66 9.10 -3.08
N VAL A 95 -17.48 8.09 -3.39
CA VAL A 95 -17.07 7.04 -4.33
C VAL A 95 -17.05 7.65 -5.73
N THR A 96 -15.96 7.41 -6.46
CA THR A 96 -15.85 7.74 -7.88
C THR A 96 -16.05 6.46 -8.69
N GLY A 97 -16.92 6.51 -9.71
CA GLY A 97 -17.25 5.33 -10.51
C GLY A 97 -18.18 4.34 -9.80
N CYS A 98 -17.92 3.04 -9.97
CA CYS A 98 -18.77 1.99 -9.41
C CYS A 98 -18.47 1.70 -7.93
N SER A 99 -19.51 1.68 -7.09
CA SER A 99 -19.41 1.45 -5.64
C SER A 99 -19.43 -0.02 -5.22
N TYR A 100 -19.42 -0.96 -6.18
CA TYR A 100 -19.46 -2.38 -5.87
C TYR A 100 -18.20 -2.85 -5.14
N VAL A 101 -18.42 -3.44 -3.96
CA VAL A 101 -17.40 -4.06 -3.11
C VAL A 101 -17.97 -5.34 -2.51
N GLU A 102 -17.20 -6.42 -2.59
CA GLU A 102 -17.50 -7.72 -1.99
C GLU A 102 -16.35 -8.13 -1.07
N TRP A 103 -16.65 -8.43 0.18
CA TRP A 103 -15.64 -8.85 1.16
C TRP A 103 -15.43 -10.36 1.09
N LEU A 104 -14.18 -10.77 0.94
CA LEU A 104 -13.80 -12.19 1.00
C LEU A 104 -13.59 -12.55 2.47
N LYS A 105 -14.33 -13.56 2.96
CA LYS A 105 -14.20 -14.08 4.32
C LYS A 105 -12.95 -14.92 4.49
#